data_AF-A0A376LPA7-F1
#
_entry.id   AF-A0A376LPA7-F1
#
_cell.length_a   1.000
_cell.length_b   1.000
_cell.length_c   1.000
_cell.angle_alpha   90.00
_cell.angle_beta   90.00
_cell.angle_gamma   90.00
#
_symmetry.space_group_name_H-M   'P 1'
#
loop_
_entity.id
_entity.type
_entity.pdbx_description
1 polymer ?
#
loop_
_entity_poly.entity_id
_entity_poly.type
_entity_poly.pdbx_seq_one_letter_code
_entity_poly.pdbx_strand_id
1 'polypeptide(L)'
;MLHSEAKHPVCAYKWMNWSLTPKVQGDVAAWFGSLPVVPQGCKASPLLGEKGCETNGFNYFDKIAFWKTPIAEGGKFVPYSRWTQDYIAIMGGR
;
A
#
# COMPACT_ATOMS: atom_id res chain seq x y z
N MET A 1 7.86 -5.32 -5.42
CA MET A 1 8.32 -6.71 -5.61
C MET A 1 8.23 -7.06 -7.08
N LEU A 2 9.14 -7.88 -7.59
CA LEU A 2 9.14 -8.42 -8.96
C LEU A 2 8.92 -9.94 -8.88
N HIS A 3 8.06 -10.48 -9.75
CA HIS A 3 7.78 -11.92 -9.78
C HIS A 3 9.06 -12.72 -10.15
N SER A 4 9.30 -13.86 -9.48
CA SER A 4 10.52 -14.67 -9.65
C SER A 4 10.75 -15.13 -11.10
N GLU A 5 9.67 -15.38 -11.82
CA GLU A 5 9.70 -15.83 -13.22
C GLU A 5 9.18 -14.76 -14.22
N ALA A 6 9.28 -13.47 -13.87
CA ALA A 6 8.80 -12.39 -14.72
C ALA A 6 9.43 -12.46 -16.13
N LYS A 7 8.59 -12.50 -17.17
CA LYS A 7 9.05 -12.61 -18.57
C LYS A 7 9.68 -11.32 -19.10
N HIS A 8 9.41 -10.18 -18.46
CA HIS A 8 9.90 -8.85 -18.88
C HIS A 8 10.56 -8.08 -17.73
N PRO A 9 11.65 -8.58 -17.13
CA PRO A 9 12.23 -7.98 -15.93
C PRO A 9 12.77 -6.58 -16.20
N VAL A 10 13.35 -6.32 -17.38
CA VAL A 10 13.87 -4.98 -17.75
C VAL A 10 12.76 -3.94 -17.80
N CYS A 11 11.62 -4.26 -18.41
CA CYS A 11 10.46 -3.37 -18.42
C CYS A 11 9.92 -3.13 -17.00
N ALA A 12 9.89 -4.17 -16.17
CA ALA A 12 9.45 -4.05 -14.79
C ALA A 12 10.37 -3.14 -13.96
N TYR A 13 11.69 -3.23 -14.13
CA TYR A 13 12.63 -2.30 -13.47
C TYR A 13 12.46 -0.85 -13.96
N LYS A 14 12.25 -0.65 -15.27
CA LYS A 14 11.93 0.68 -15.81
C LYS A 14 10.64 1.23 -15.19
N TRP A 15 9.61 0.40 -15.04
CA TRP A 15 8.37 0.77 -14.37
C TRP A 15 8.58 1.09 -12.89
N MET A 16 9.31 0.26 -12.14
CA MET A 16 9.60 0.52 -10.73
C MET A 16 10.32 1.87 -10.57
N ASN A 17 11.30 2.17 -11.42
CA ASN A 17 11.96 3.47 -11.41
C ASN A 17 11.01 4.64 -11.77
N TRP A 18 10.24 4.50 -12.85
CA TRP A 18 9.25 5.50 -13.27
C TRP A 18 8.20 5.76 -12.19
N SER A 19 7.74 4.72 -11.52
CA SER A 19 6.73 4.80 -10.46
C SER A 19 7.18 5.61 -9.26
N LEU A 20 8.50 5.79 -9.06
CA LEU A 20 9.09 6.60 -7.99
C LEU A 20 9.36 8.05 -8.40
N THR A 21 9.03 8.45 -9.63
CA THR A 21 9.18 9.86 -10.02
C THR A 21 8.20 10.73 -9.20
N PRO A 22 8.62 11.91 -8.72
CA PRO A 22 7.80 12.72 -7.82
C PRO A 22 6.43 13.07 -8.39
N LYS A 23 6.34 13.40 -9.69
CA LYS A 23 5.07 13.71 -10.33
C LYS A 23 4.11 12.52 -10.32
N VAL A 24 4.57 11.32 -10.68
CA VAL A 24 3.73 10.11 -10.68
C VAL A 24 3.27 9.77 -9.26
N GLN A 25 4.18 9.85 -8.29
CA GLN A 25 3.86 9.62 -6.88
C GLN A 25 2.78 10.57 -6.36
N GLY A 26 2.91 11.87 -6.66
CA GLY A 26 1.93 12.88 -6.28
C GLY A 26 0.58 12.69 -6.98
N ASP A 27 0.58 12.44 -8.29
CA ASP A 27 -0.65 12.24 -9.06
C ASP A 27 -1.43 10.99 -8.63
N VAL A 28 -0.73 9.89 -8.30
CA VAL A 28 -1.37 8.67 -7.77
C VAL A 28 -1.97 8.93 -6.39
N ALA A 29 -1.24 9.63 -5.51
CA ALA A 29 -1.75 10.01 -4.19
C ALA A 29 -2.98 10.92 -4.28
N ALA A 30 -3.00 11.84 -5.25
CA ALA A 30 -4.13 12.71 -5.52
C ALA A 30 -5.38 11.92 -5.94
N TRP A 31 -5.19 10.96 -6.85
CA TRP A 31 -6.28 10.18 -7.42
C TRP A 31 -6.89 9.19 -6.43
N PHE A 32 -6.05 8.44 -5.71
CA PHE A 32 -6.53 7.40 -4.79
C PHE A 32 -6.89 7.96 -3.41
N GLY A 33 -6.36 9.13 -3.03
CA GLY A 33 -6.40 9.63 -1.65
C GLY A 33 -5.38 8.96 -0.73
N SER A 34 -4.34 8.32 -1.29
CA SER A 34 -3.24 7.72 -0.53
C SER A 34 -2.11 8.74 -0.26
N LEU A 35 -0.97 8.25 0.21
CA LEU A 35 0.24 9.03 0.47
C LEU A 35 1.38 8.56 -0.44
N PRO A 36 2.17 9.48 -1.02
CA PRO A 36 3.32 9.09 -1.82
C PRO A 36 4.42 8.50 -0.93
N VAL A 37 5.05 7.41 -1.37
CA VAL A 37 6.20 6.80 -0.67
C VAL A 37 7.50 7.57 -0.92
N VAL A 38 7.49 8.49 -1.90
CA VAL A 38 8.56 9.46 -2.17
C VAL A 38 8.07 10.82 -1.69
N PRO A 39 8.58 11.38 -0.56
CA PRO A 39 8.06 12.61 0.04
C PRO A 39 8.07 13.83 -0.89
N GLN A 40 8.99 13.88 -1.86
CA GLN A 40 9.02 14.92 -2.89
C GLN A 40 7.72 14.95 -3.73
N GLY A 41 7.00 13.82 -3.81
CA GLY A 41 5.70 13.74 -4.48
C GLY A 41 4.64 14.66 -3.88
N CYS A 42 4.72 14.98 -2.58
CA CYS A 42 3.81 15.91 -1.92
C CYS A 42 3.83 17.33 -2.51
N LYS A 43 4.92 17.72 -3.19
CA LYS A 43 5.10 19.06 -3.78
C LYS A 43 5.14 19.04 -5.30
N ALA A 44 5.04 17.86 -5.92
CA ALA A 44 5.30 17.68 -7.35
C ALA A 44 4.03 17.51 -8.19
N SER A 45 2.85 17.51 -7.57
CA SER A 45 1.56 17.35 -8.24
C SER A 45 0.58 18.47 -7.87
N PRO A 46 0.11 19.27 -8.85
CA PRO A 46 -0.95 20.24 -8.60
C PRO A 46 -2.32 19.57 -8.36
N LEU A 47 -2.51 18.32 -8.82
CA LEU A 47 -3.73 17.55 -8.54
C LEU A 47 -3.82 17.18 -7.06
N LEU A 48 -2.69 16.85 -6.44
CA LEU A 48 -2.61 16.62 -4.99
C LEU A 48 -2.81 17.94 -4.22
N GLY A 49 -2.25 19.03 -4.75
CA GLY A 49 -2.30 20.36 -4.15
C GLY A 49 -1.39 20.50 -2.93
N GLU A 50 -1.17 21.74 -2.49
CA GLU A 50 -0.18 22.07 -1.45
C GLU A 50 -0.45 21.38 -0.11
N LYS A 51 -1.73 21.18 0.22
CA LYS A 51 -2.18 20.54 1.47
C LYS A 51 -2.55 19.06 1.30
N GLY A 52 -2.44 18.49 0.09
CA GLY A 52 -2.97 17.15 -0.19
C GLY A 52 -2.36 16.06 0.68
N CYS A 53 -1.03 16.08 0.89
CA CYS A 53 -0.39 15.13 1.80
C CYS A 53 -0.85 15.29 3.26
N GLU A 54 -1.04 16.52 3.75
CA GLU A 54 -1.55 16.76 5.10
C GLU A 54 -2.98 16.20 5.24
N THR A 55 -3.85 16.56 4.29
CA THR A 55 -5.25 16.09 4.24
C THR A 55 -5.36 14.57 4.18
N ASN A 56 -4.50 13.91 3.38
CA ASN A 56 -4.49 12.45 3.25
C ASN A 56 -3.83 11.75 4.46
N GLY A 57 -3.30 12.50 5.43
CA GLY A 57 -2.78 11.96 6.68
C GLY A 57 -1.30 11.59 6.68
N PHE A 58 -0.42 12.35 6.00
CA PHE A 58 1.02 12.07 5.95
C PHE A 58 1.66 11.97 7.36
N ASN A 59 1.12 12.70 8.34
CA ASN A 59 1.56 12.68 9.74
C ASN A 59 0.91 11.58 10.60
N TYR A 60 0.09 10.71 10.02
CA TYR A 60 -0.65 9.66 10.72
C TYR A 60 -0.05 8.26 10.53
N PHE A 61 1.11 8.14 9.88
CA PHE A 61 1.71 6.86 9.54
C PHE A 61 1.88 5.92 10.75
N ASP A 62 2.35 6.46 11.88
CA ASP A 62 2.59 5.72 13.13
C ASP A 62 1.31 5.34 13.90
N LYS A 63 0.17 5.90 13.50
CA LYS A 63 -1.15 5.60 14.08
C LYS A 63 -1.87 4.47 13.34
N ILE A 64 -1.36 4.06 12.18
CA ILE A 64 -1.98 3.03 11.35
C ILE A 64 -1.50 1.64 11.79
N ALA A 65 -2.43 0.75 12.13
CA ALA A 65 -2.16 -0.67 12.26
C ALA A 65 -2.06 -1.30 10.87
N PHE A 66 -0.88 -1.19 10.24
CA PHE A 66 -0.65 -1.72 8.90
C PHE A 66 -0.98 -3.21 8.83
N TRP A 67 -1.67 -3.60 7.76
CA TRP A 67 -2.03 -4.99 7.53
C TRP A 67 -0.78 -5.87 7.48
N LYS A 68 -0.83 -6.94 8.27
CA LYS A 68 0.17 -8.01 8.33
C LYS A 68 -0.54 -9.34 8.40
N THR A 69 0.10 -10.40 7.92
CA THR A 69 -0.46 -11.76 8.00
C THR A 69 -0.38 -12.27 9.45
N PRO A 70 -1.50 -12.62 10.11
CA PRO A 70 -1.48 -13.27 11.41
C PRO A 70 -0.72 -14.60 11.38
N ILE A 71 0.22 -14.78 12.31
CA ILE A 71 1.04 -15.99 12.48
C ILE A 71 0.73 -16.66 13.81
N ALA A 72 0.80 -17.99 13.87
CA ALA A 72 0.39 -18.74 15.05
C ALA A 72 1.36 -18.70 16.23
N GLU A 73 2.65 -18.39 16.00
CA GLU A 73 3.72 -18.41 17.01
C GLU A 73 3.70 -19.63 17.94
N GLY A 74 3.81 -20.83 17.36
CA GLY A 74 3.78 -22.08 18.14
C GLY A 74 2.42 -22.38 18.79
N GLY A 75 1.34 -21.77 18.28
CA GLY A 75 -0.03 -21.96 18.77
C GLY A 75 -0.53 -20.88 19.74
N LYS A 76 0.27 -19.86 20.03
CA LYS A 76 -0.11 -18.73 20.90
C LYS A 76 -1.19 -17.83 20.30
N PHE A 77 -1.22 -17.71 18.97
CA PHE A 77 -2.13 -16.81 18.26
C PHE A 77 -2.91 -17.53 17.16
N VAL A 78 -4.05 -16.97 16.77
CA VAL A 78 -4.88 -17.51 15.69
C VAL A 78 -4.20 -17.20 14.34
N PRO A 79 -3.86 -18.22 13.51
CA PRO A 79 -3.23 -18.00 12.21
C PRO A 79 -4.20 -17.43 11.18
N TYR A 80 -3.66 -16.86 10.11
CA TYR A 80 -4.46 -16.33 9.00
C TYR A 80 -5.39 -17.36 8.35
N SER A 81 -5.03 -18.64 8.31
CA SER A 81 -5.88 -19.70 7.74
C SER A 81 -7.23 -19.83 8.44
N ARG A 82 -7.26 -19.67 9.78
CA ARG A 82 -8.49 -19.62 10.57
C ARG A 82 -9.28 -18.34 10.26
N TRP A 83 -8.60 -17.18 10.21
CA TRP A 83 -9.24 -15.91 9.84
C TRP A 83 -9.97 -16.01 8.48
N THR A 84 -9.33 -16.63 7.48
CA THR A 84 -9.95 -16.84 6.17
C THR A 84 -11.21 -17.70 6.26
N GLN A 85 -11.15 -18.84 6.95
CA GLN A 85 -12.29 -19.75 7.12
C GLN A 85 -13.45 -19.06 7.84
N ASP A 86 -13.16 -18.43 8.97
CA ASP A 86 -14.16 -17.81 9.83
C ASP A 86 -14.79 -16.59 9.14
N TYR A 87 -14.00 -15.76 8.46
CA TYR A 87 -14.52 -14.60 7.73
C TYR A 87 -15.41 -15.00 6.56
N ILE A 88 -15.08 -16.08 5.84
CA ILE A 88 -15.94 -16.64 4.79
C ILE A 88 -17.26 -17.17 5.38
N ALA A 89 -17.22 -17.85 6.53
CA ALA A 89 -18.42 -18.33 7.21
C ALA A 89 -19.34 -17.16 7.64
N ILE A 90 -18.77 -16.11 8.23
CA ILE A 90 -19.49 -14.90 8.63
C ILE A 90 -20.19 -14.24 7.43
N MET A 91 -19.47 -14.07 6.31
CA MET A 91 -20.07 -13.53 5.08
C MET A 91 -21.23 -14.40 4.54
N GLY A 92 -21.18 -15.71 4.79
CA GLY A 92 -22.23 -16.67 4.45
C GLY A 92 -23.39 -16.76 5.46
N GLY A 93 -23.39 -15.95 6.52
CA GLY A 93 -24.43 -15.93 7.55
C GLY A 93 -24.37 -17.10 8.54
N ARG A 94 -23.17 -17.66 8.77
CA ARG A 94 -22.90 -18.71 9.77
C ARG A 94 -21.92 -18.25 10.83
#